data_AF-A0A3R9MGT2-F1
#
_entry.id   AF-A0A3R9MGT2-F1
#
_cell.length_a   1.000
_cell.length_b   1.000
_cell.length_c   1.000
_cell.angle_alpha   90.00
_cell.angle_beta   90.00
_cell.angle_gamma   90.00
#
_symmetry.space_group_name_H-M   'P 1'
#
loop_
_entity.id
_entity.type
_entity.pdbx_description
1 polymer ?
#
loop_
_entity_poly.entity_id
_entity_poly.type
_entity_poly.pdbx_seq_one_letter_code
_entity_poly.pdbx_strand_id
1 'polypeptide(L)'
;MDMGVYLSPWDAHSPLYHVDREADYNAYYLAQLKEILSNPAYGNEGKFAEVWMDGTRGEGAQKVNYEFEKWFETIHELQGDCLIFSTEGTSIRWIGNERGYAGDPLWQKVNPDKLGTEAELDYLQHGDSSGTIFSIGKADVSIRPGWFYHEEQDPKSLEELVEIYFHSVGRVTPLLLNIPPNQAGLFDAKDIERLYEFAAYRNELYKEDLALGAEVSGPALSEDFACYHLTDGLETRSWASDVGLPIQLELDLGFPKTFDVIELREDLKLGQRIAAFNVQVEVDGVWQEFGTGFTVGHNRLLRGPLVEAQKVRVMITESQDLPVLTKISLYKTPSLLKTEVVQGLAFAEKSLAVAKGETLHFRIERSESSFSLEAKISIQLGTGVHGVAYQDEIQVLQFQAGESKKICAYQPCILLLIRSWISI
;
A
#
# COMPACT_ATOMS: atom_id res chain seq x y z
N MET A 1 -21.54 2.75 -8.21
CA MET A 1 -20.32 2.10 -7.69
C MET A 1 -19.60 1.59 -8.90
N ASP A 2 -18.41 2.10 -9.19
CA ASP A 2 -17.66 1.61 -10.34
C ASP A 2 -17.38 0.12 -10.19
N MET A 3 -17.35 -0.59 -11.32
CA MET A 3 -17.20 -2.03 -11.34
C MET A 3 -15.88 -2.43 -11.99
N GLY A 4 -15.21 -3.39 -11.36
CA GLY A 4 -14.16 -4.18 -11.98
C GLY A 4 -14.62 -5.62 -12.21
N VAL A 5 -13.94 -6.34 -13.09
CA VAL A 5 -14.13 -7.79 -13.26
C VAL A 5 -12.79 -8.52 -13.17
N TYR A 6 -12.76 -9.56 -12.33
CA TYR A 6 -11.69 -10.54 -12.28
C TYR A 6 -12.11 -11.75 -13.13
N LEU A 7 -11.26 -12.17 -14.05
CA LEU A 7 -11.43 -13.42 -14.80
C LEU A 7 -10.07 -14.11 -14.85
N SER A 8 -9.91 -15.22 -14.14
CA SER A 8 -8.59 -15.86 -14.02
C SER A 8 -8.09 -16.36 -15.38
N PRO A 9 -6.88 -15.95 -15.83
CA PRO A 9 -6.27 -16.53 -17.02
C PRO A 9 -5.97 -18.01 -16.87
N TRP A 10 -5.70 -18.50 -15.64
CA TRP A 10 -5.59 -19.93 -15.37
C TRP A 10 -6.96 -20.55 -15.09
N ASP A 11 -7.42 -21.42 -16.00
CA ASP A 11 -8.66 -22.15 -15.81
C ASP A 11 -8.37 -23.63 -15.52
N ALA A 12 -8.61 -24.05 -14.28
CA ALA A 12 -8.41 -25.44 -13.84
C ALA A 12 -9.55 -26.39 -14.25
N HIS A 13 -10.66 -25.86 -14.77
CA HIS A 13 -11.84 -26.65 -15.17
C HIS A 13 -11.89 -26.88 -16.68
N SER A 14 -11.60 -25.85 -17.48
CA SER A 14 -11.78 -25.88 -18.92
C SER A 14 -10.91 -26.95 -19.58
N PRO A 15 -11.50 -27.85 -20.39
CA PRO A 15 -10.74 -28.85 -21.14
C PRO A 15 -9.92 -28.23 -22.30
N LEU A 16 -10.07 -26.92 -22.54
CA LEU A 16 -9.27 -26.17 -23.50
C LEU A 16 -7.95 -25.69 -22.89
N TYR A 17 -7.84 -25.61 -21.55
CA TYR A 17 -6.64 -25.16 -20.87
C TYR A 17 -5.51 -26.20 -20.95
N HIS A 18 -4.90 -26.29 -22.13
CA HIS A 18 -3.84 -27.23 -22.47
C HIS A 18 -2.95 -26.60 -23.55
N VAL A 19 -1.63 -26.86 -23.49
CA VAL A 19 -0.66 -26.27 -24.43
C VAL A 19 -0.99 -26.58 -25.90
N ASP A 20 -1.45 -27.81 -26.19
CA ASP A 20 -1.88 -28.21 -27.53
C ASP A 20 -3.17 -27.52 -28.03
N ARG A 21 -3.86 -26.78 -27.16
CA ARG A 21 -5.15 -26.11 -27.43
C ARG A 21 -5.14 -24.64 -27.04
N GLU A 22 -3.95 -24.04 -26.89
CA GLU A 22 -3.81 -22.67 -26.39
C GLU A 22 -4.61 -21.66 -27.23
N ALA A 23 -4.66 -21.83 -28.56
CA ALA A 23 -5.44 -20.96 -29.44
C ALA A 23 -6.96 -21.04 -29.14
N ASP A 24 -7.49 -22.25 -28.89
CA ASP A 24 -8.89 -22.45 -28.55
C ASP A 24 -9.20 -21.86 -27.16
N TYR A 25 -8.29 -22.01 -26.20
CA TYR A 25 -8.43 -21.41 -24.87
C TYR A 25 -8.42 -19.88 -24.92
N ASN A 26 -7.50 -19.29 -25.69
CA ASN A 26 -7.43 -17.84 -25.88
C ASN A 26 -8.70 -17.30 -26.55
N ALA A 27 -9.25 -18.02 -27.53
CA ALA A 27 -10.53 -17.67 -28.15
C ALA A 27 -11.71 -17.77 -27.17
N TYR A 28 -11.72 -18.79 -26.30
CA TYR A 28 -12.71 -18.96 -25.23
C TYR A 28 -12.67 -17.81 -24.22
N TYR A 29 -11.48 -17.50 -23.68
CA TYR A 29 -11.29 -16.40 -22.73
C TYR A 29 -11.71 -15.06 -23.35
N LEU A 30 -11.30 -14.80 -24.59
CA LEU A 30 -11.68 -13.60 -25.33
C LEU A 30 -13.20 -13.50 -25.57
N ALA A 31 -13.87 -14.62 -25.84
CA ALA A 31 -15.31 -14.63 -26.01
C ALA A 31 -16.02 -14.24 -24.71
N GLN A 32 -15.52 -14.68 -23.55
CA GLN A 32 -16.05 -14.28 -22.24
C GLN A 32 -15.82 -12.80 -21.96
N LEU A 33 -14.63 -12.26 -22.28
CA LEU A 33 -14.40 -10.81 -22.19
C LEU A 33 -15.42 -10.03 -23.03
N LYS A 34 -15.69 -10.46 -24.27
CA LYS A 34 -16.70 -9.82 -25.12
C LYS A 34 -18.10 -9.93 -24.54
N GLU A 35 -18.48 -11.10 -24.03
CA GLU A 35 -19.79 -11.32 -23.41
C GLU A 35 -20.02 -10.38 -22.22
N ILE A 36 -19.01 -10.25 -21.35
CA ILE A 36 -19.10 -9.43 -20.14
C ILE A 36 -19.05 -7.93 -20.49
N LEU A 37 -18.04 -7.51 -21.26
CA LEU A 37 -17.72 -6.10 -21.46
C LEU A 37 -18.59 -5.41 -22.54
N SER A 38 -19.36 -6.15 -23.34
CA SER A 38 -20.29 -5.55 -24.31
C SER A 38 -21.74 -5.52 -23.85
N ASN A 39 -22.08 -6.21 -22.75
CA ASN A 39 -23.45 -6.33 -22.28
C ASN A 39 -23.80 -5.18 -21.32
N PRO A 40 -24.77 -4.30 -21.65
CA PRO A 40 -25.13 -3.16 -20.81
C PRO A 40 -25.79 -3.55 -19.48
N ALA A 41 -26.17 -4.82 -19.31
CA ALA A 41 -26.67 -5.34 -18.04
C ALA A 41 -25.55 -5.57 -17.00
N TYR A 42 -24.29 -5.63 -17.44
CA TYR A 42 -23.12 -5.75 -16.58
C TYR A 42 -22.43 -4.40 -16.38
N GLY A 43 -21.60 -4.30 -15.33
CA GLY A 43 -20.89 -3.07 -14.99
C GLY A 43 -21.80 -2.01 -14.36
N ASN A 44 -21.21 -0.84 -14.10
CA ASN A 44 -21.92 0.35 -13.62
C ASN A 44 -22.54 1.04 -14.83
N GLU A 45 -23.83 0.78 -15.08
CA GLU A 45 -24.55 1.28 -16.26
C GLU A 45 -23.88 0.88 -17.59
N GLY A 46 -23.43 -0.38 -17.70
CA GLY A 46 -22.72 -0.89 -18.88
C GLY A 46 -21.22 -0.60 -18.89
N LYS A 47 -20.69 0.11 -17.89
CA LYS A 47 -19.29 0.54 -17.84
C LYS A 47 -18.46 -0.21 -16.79
N PHE A 48 -17.28 -0.65 -17.20
CA PHE A 48 -16.24 -1.18 -16.33
C PHE A 48 -15.11 -0.15 -16.19
N ALA A 49 -14.59 -0.02 -14.98
CA ALA A 49 -13.45 0.82 -14.67
C ALA A 49 -12.14 0.01 -14.62
N GLU A 50 -12.22 -1.29 -14.39
CA GLU A 50 -11.07 -2.17 -14.28
C GLU A 50 -11.32 -3.60 -14.77
N VAL A 51 -10.33 -4.19 -15.45
CA VAL A 51 -10.24 -5.62 -15.71
C VAL A 51 -8.99 -6.16 -15.01
N TRP A 52 -9.15 -7.28 -14.30
CA TRP A 52 -8.10 -7.86 -13.48
C TRP A 52 -7.75 -9.27 -13.97
N MET A 53 -6.47 -9.48 -14.31
CA MET A 53 -5.90 -10.74 -14.79
C MET A 53 -4.65 -11.09 -13.97
N ASP A 54 -4.64 -12.23 -13.25
CA ASP A 54 -3.45 -12.66 -12.50
C ASP A 54 -2.41 -13.35 -13.36
N GLY A 55 -1.18 -13.38 -12.84
CA GLY A 55 -0.13 -14.32 -13.23
C GLY A 55 -0.12 -15.64 -12.45
N THR A 56 -1.07 -15.87 -11.54
CA THR A 56 -1.08 -17.04 -10.66
C THR A 56 -1.42 -18.29 -11.44
N ARG A 57 -0.58 -19.31 -11.31
CA ARG A 57 -0.79 -20.63 -11.90
C ARG A 57 -0.28 -21.69 -10.95
N GLY A 58 -1.12 -22.68 -10.64
CA GLY A 58 -0.76 -23.77 -9.74
C GLY A 58 0.42 -24.61 -10.24
N GLU A 59 1.21 -25.15 -9.33
CA GLU A 59 2.29 -26.08 -9.65
C GLU A 59 1.73 -27.31 -10.39
N GLY A 60 2.40 -27.70 -11.49
CA GLY A 60 1.97 -28.83 -12.33
C GLY A 60 0.84 -28.51 -13.32
N ALA A 61 0.28 -27.30 -13.32
CA ALA A 61 -0.68 -26.88 -14.33
C ALA A 61 -0.05 -26.74 -15.73
N GLN A 62 -0.89 -26.82 -16.76
CA GLN A 62 -0.49 -26.64 -18.16
C GLN A 62 0.11 -25.24 -18.38
N LYS A 63 1.20 -25.19 -19.15
CA LYS A 63 1.93 -23.95 -19.42
C LYS A 63 1.38 -23.20 -20.65
N VAL A 64 0.08 -22.94 -20.64
CA VAL A 64 -0.60 -22.18 -21.70
C VAL A 64 -0.04 -20.76 -21.77
N ASN A 65 0.17 -20.26 -22.99
CA ASN A 65 0.53 -18.85 -23.24
C ASN A 65 -0.73 -18.05 -23.60
N TYR A 66 -0.74 -16.77 -23.23
CA TYR A 66 -1.91 -15.90 -23.38
C TYR A 66 -1.71 -14.86 -24.49
N GLU A 67 -2.76 -14.64 -25.30
CA GLU A 67 -2.81 -13.61 -26.35
C GLU A 67 -3.14 -12.23 -25.73
N PHE A 68 -2.35 -11.78 -24.75
CA PHE A 68 -2.62 -10.58 -23.95
C PHE A 68 -2.93 -9.33 -24.77
N GLU A 69 -2.13 -9.02 -25.80
CA GLU A 69 -2.37 -7.84 -26.65
C GLU A 69 -3.77 -7.84 -27.26
N LYS A 70 -4.24 -8.99 -27.75
CA LYS A 70 -5.58 -9.11 -28.34
C LYS A 70 -6.69 -8.97 -27.30
N TRP A 71 -6.43 -9.42 -26.07
CA TRP A 71 -7.34 -9.22 -24.95
C TRP A 71 -7.42 -7.74 -24.56
N PHE A 72 -6.28 -7.05 -24.48
CA PHE A 72 -6.18 -5.62 -24.17
C PHE A 72 -6.86 -4.77 -25.25
N GLU A 73 -6.58 -5.04 -26.54
CA GLU A 73 -7.25 -4.40 -27.67
C GLU A 73 -8.77 -4.51 -27.55
N THR A 74 -9.29 -5.71 -27.26
CA THR A 74 -10.74 -5.93 -27.11
C THR A 74 -11.32 -5.19 -25.91
N ILE A 75 -10.60 -5.13 -24.78
CA ILE A 75 -11.03 -4.36 -23.61
C ILE A 75 -11.14 -2.87 -23.97
N HIS A 76 -10.15 -2.33 -24.66
CA HIS A 76 -10.14 -0.93 -25.08
C HIS A 76 -11.20 -0.62 -26.14
N GLU A 77 -11.45 -1.52 -27.08
CA GLU A 77 -12.53 -1.40 -28.07
C GLU A 77 -13.91 -1.31 -27.41
N LEU A 78 -14.15 -2.10 -26.35
CA LEU A 78 -15.46 -2.19 -25.69
C LEU A 78 -15.66 -1.16 -24.57
N GLN A 79 -14.59 -0.78 -23.87
CA GLN A 79 -14.67 -0.02 -22.62
C GLN A 79 -13.75 1.21 -22.58
N GLY A 80 -13.06 1.55 -23.68
CA GLY A 80 -12.17 2.72 -23.76
C GLY A 80 -10.95 2.57 -22.86
N ASP A 81 -10.60 3.64 -22.13
CA ASP A 81 -9.46 3.65 -21.19
C ASP A 81 -9.74 2.89 -19.87
N CYS A 82 -10.48 1.77 -19.93
CA CYS A 82 -10.65 0.86 -18.81
C CYS A 82 -9.28 0.42 -18.30
N LEU A 83 -9.05 0.49 -16.99
CA LEU A 83 -7.77 0.12 -16.40
C LEU A 83 -7.59 -1.40 -16.47
N ILE A 84 -6.37 -1.84 -16.76
CA ILE A 84 -6.03 -3.25 -16.82
C ILE A 84 -4.95 -3.52 -15.77
N PHE A 85 -5.24 -4.46 -14.86
CA PHE A 85 -4.26 -5.12 -14.02
C PHE A 85 -3.83 -6.40 -14.72
N SER A 86 -2.52 -6.54 -14.96
CA SER A 86 -1.92 -7.76 -15.52
C SER A 86 -0.46 -7.90 -15.09
N THR A 87 0.18 -9.00 -15.48
CA THR A 87 1.64 -9.15 -15.38
C THR A 87 2.41 -8.33 -16.41
N GLU A 88 1.73 -7.85 -17.46
CA GLU A 88 2.35 -7.16 -18.59
C GLU A 88 2.38 -5.63 -18.37
N GLY A 89 2.86 -4.89 -19.37
CA GLY A 89 2.97 -3.42 -19.38
C GLY A 89 1.63 -2.67 -19.44
N THR A 90 0.72 -2.92 -18.50
CA THR A 90 -0.60 -2.29 -18.41
C THR A 90 -0.66 -1.12 -17.42
N SER A 91 -1.79 -0.42 -17.38
CA SER A 91 -2.02 0.75 -16.52
C SER A 91 -1.89 0.46 -15.02
N ILE A 92 -2.13 -0.78 -14.60
CA ILE A 92 -2.00 -1.23 -13.23
C ILE A 92 -1.07 -2.44 -13.20
N ARG A 93 -0.12 -2.43 -12.26
CA ARG A 93 0.71 -3.59 -11.89
C ARG A 93 0.38 -4.03 -10.47
N TRP A 94 0.76 -5.25 -10.15
CA TRP A 94 0.80 -5.72 -8.76
C TRP A 94 1.85 -4.94 -7.94
N ILE A 95 1.58 -4.68 -6.65
CA ILE A 95 2.58 -4.07 -5.74
C ILE A 95 3.65 -5.06 -5.26
N GLY A 96 3.56 -6.34 -5.64
CA GLY A 96 4.56 -7.37 -5.28
C GLY A 96 4.30 -8.06 -3.93
N ASN A 97 3.20 -7.75 -3.23
CA ASN A 97 2.81 -8.45 -2.01
C ASN A 97 1.30 -8.33 -1.73
N GLU A 98 0.75 -9.31 -1.01
CA GLU A 98 -0.66 -9.37 -0.60
C GLU A 98 -0.91 -8.76 0.80
N ARG A 99 0.08 -8.04 1.36
CA ARG A 99 -0.08 -7.35 2.64
C ARG A 99 -0.69 -5.97 2.47
N GLY A 100 -0.73 -5.46 1.24
CA GLY A 100 -1.11 -4.08 0.94
C GLY A 100 -0.03 -3.05 1.25
N TYR A 101 1.26 -3.42 1.15
CA TYR A 101 2.39 -2.54 1.51
C TYR A 101 3.15 -2.07 0.26
N ALA A 102 3.08 -0.78 -0.03
CA ALA A 102 3.93 -0.16 -1.04
C ALA A 102 5.32 0.18 -0.49
N GLY A 103 6.31 0.20 -1.39
CA GLY A 103 7.68 0.61 -1.10
C GLY A 103 7.79 2.09 -0.75
N ASP A 104 8.97 2.49 -0.24
CA ASP A 104 9.39 3.89 -0.13
C ASP A 104 10.86 3.95 -0.55
N PRO A 105 11.17 4.42 -1.78
CA PRO A 105 10.28 5.11 -2.72
C PRO A 105 9.18 4.23 -3.35
N LEU A 106 8.09 4.84 -3.83
CA LEU A 106 7.16 4.26 -4.80
C LEU A 106 7.04 5.17 -6.02
N TRP A 107 7.62 4.75 -7.13
CA TRP A 107 7.41 5.33 -8.44
C TRP A 107 6.18 4.69 -9.09
N GLN A 108 5.21 5.50 -9.52
CA GLN A 108 4.04 5.04 -10.27
C GLN A 108 4.36 4.97 -11.76
N LYS A 109 5.51 4.37 -12.08
CA LYS A 109 6.00 4.16 -13.44
C LYS A 109 6.99 3.00 -13.47
N VAL A 110 7.02 2.30 -14.61
CA VAL A 110 7.85 1.10 -14.84
C VAL A 110 8.30 1.05 -16.30
N ASN A 111 9.29 0.23 -16.57
CA ASN A 111 9.64 -0.21 -17.91
C ASN A 111 8.93 -1.56 -18.18
N PRO A 112 8.05 -1.66 -19.19
CA PRO A 112 7.36 -2.90 -19.54
C PRO A 112 8.29 -4.10 -19.73
N ASP A 113 9.51 -3.89 -20.24
CA ASP A 113 10.49 -4.97 -20.50
C ASP A 113 10.98 -5.68 -19.22
N LYS A 114 10.74 -5.09 -18.04
CA LYS A 114 11.11 -5.65 -16.73
C LYS A 114 9.91 -6.27 -15.99
N LEU A 115 8.75 -6.33 -16.64
CA LEU A 115 7.55 -6.96 -16.10
C LEU A 115 7.45 -8.43 -16.59
N GLY A 116 6.25 -9.00 -16.57
CA GLY A 116 5.97 -10.41 -16.82
C GLY A 116 5.88 -11.21 -15.51
N THR A 117 5.63 -12.51 -15.62
CA THR A 117 5.41 -13.40 -14.46
C THR A 117 6.65 -13.55 -13.57
N GLU A 118 7.84 -13.24 -14.09
CA GLU A 118 9.12 -13.33 -13.38
C GLU A 118 9.62 -11.95 -12.90
N ALA A 119 8.76 -10.93 -12.90
CA ALA A 119 9.13 -9.60 -12.41
C ALA A 119 9.61 -9.66 -10.96
N GLU A 120 10.74 -9.00 -10.68
CA GLU A 120 11.29 -8.93 -9.32
C GLU A 120 10.30 -8.24 -8.37
N LEU A 121 10.02 -8.84 -7.23
CA LEU A 121 9.03 -8.32 -6.27
C LEU A 121 9.38 -6.91 -5.78
N ASP A 122 10.67 -6.64 -5.56
CA ASP A 122 11.17 -5.32 -5.18
C ASP A 122 10.91 -4.27 -6.27
N TYR A 123 11.08 -4.65 -7.55
CA TYR A 123 10.78 -3.79 -8.69
C TYR A 123 9.30 -3.44 -8.76
N LEU A 124 8.41 -4.41 -8.54
CA LEU A 124 6.97 -4.17 -8.46
C LEU A 124 6.62 -3.22 -7.31
N GLN A 125 7.21 -3.47 -6.14
CA GLN A 125 6.94 -2.75 -4.89
C GLN A 125 7.44 -1.30 -4.88
N HIS A 126 8.52 -1.00 -5.61
CA HIS A 126 9.14 0.33 -5.66
C HIS A 126 8.92 1.07 -6.98
N GLY A 127 8.57 0.37 -8.06
CA GLY A 127 8.54 0.92 -9.41
C GLY A 127 9.95 1.26 -9.94
N ASP A 128 10.00 2.04 -11.01
CA ASP A 128 11.25 2.43 -11.68
C ASP A 128 11.35 3.95 -11.77
N SER A 129 12.39 4.54 -11.20
CA SER A 129 12.64 5.98 -11.31
C SER A 129 12.80 6.44 -12.76
N SER A 130 13.22 5.54 -13.66
CA SER A 130 13.35 5.76 -15.10
C SER A 130 12.27 5.03 -15.92
N GLY A 131 11.15 4.66 -15.29
CA GLY A 131 10.03 4.00 -15.95
C GLY A 131 9.48 4.80 -17.15
N THR A 132 9.08 4.08 -18.20
CA THR A 132 8.66 4.65 -19.49
C THR A 132 7.14 4.71 -19.65
N ILE A 133 6.39 3.95 -18.85
CA ILE A 133 4.93 4.04 -18.76
C ILE A 133 4.50 4.40 -17.34
N PHE A 134 3.40 5.15 -17.21
CA PHE A 134 2.74 5.33 -15.91
C PHE A 134 2.03 4.02 -15.54
N SER A 135 2.26 3.54 -14.32
CA SER A 135 1.72 2.27 -13.84
C SER A 135 1.39 2.41 -12.36
N ILE A 136 0.15 2.11 -12.00
CA ILE A 136 -0.30 2.10 -10.61
C ILE A 136 0.11 0.77 -9.98
N GLY A 137 0.99 0.79 -8.97
CA GLY A 137 1.30 -0.39 -8.15
C GLY A 137 0.18 -0.67 -7.17
N LYS A 138 -0.87 -1.39 -7.58
CA LYS A 138 -2.07 -1.60 -6.75
C LYS A 138 -1.76 -2.49 -5.55
N ALA A 139 -2.15 -2.02 -4.36
CA ALA A 139 -1.97 -2.72 -3.10
C ALA A 139 -3.20 -3.56 -2.77
N ASP A 140 -3.20 -4.82 -3.19
CA ASP A 140 -4.24 -5.80 -2.90
C ASP A 140 -3.98 -6.52 -1.58
N VAL A 141 -5.04 -6.73 -0.79
CA VAL A 141 -4.99 -7.44 0.49
C VAL A 141 -6.38 -7.88 0.90
N SER A 142 -6.50 -9.04 1.53
CA SER A 142 -7.76 -9.48 2.13
C SER A 142 -7.97 -8.88 3.52
N ILE A 143 -9.22 -8.58 3.90
CA ILE A 143 -9.56 -8.24 5.29
C ILE A 143 -9.31 -9.44 6.22
N ARG A 144 -9.24 -10.66 5.69
CA ARG A 144 -8.96 -11.92 6.43
C ARG A 144 -7.59 -12.50 6.03
N PRO A 145 -7.14 -13.59 6.67
CA PRO A 145 -5.97 -14.34 6.19
C PRO A 145 -6.16 -14.91 4.77
N GLY A 146 -7.34 -15.45 4.45
CA GLY A 146 -7.67 -15.98 3.12
C GLY A 146 -8.43 -14.98 2.23
N TRP A 147 -8.39 -15.22 0.92
CA TRP A 147 -9.18 -14.48 -0.07
C TRP A 147 -10.66 -14.89 -0.08
N PHE A 148 -10.95 -16.16 0.22
CA PHE A 148 -12.30 -16.69 0.41
C PHE A 148 -12.70 -16.73 1.88
N TYR A 149 -13.99 -16.86 2.14
CA TYR A 149 -14.51 -16.94 3.50
C TYR A 149 -14.21 -18.29 4.15
N HIS A 150 -13.74 -18.24 5.38
CA HIS A 150 -13.51 -19.37 6.28
C HIS A 150 -14.07 -18.99 7.66
N GLU A 151 -14.94 -19.83 8.23
CA GLU A 151 -15.64 -19.57 9.51
C GLU A 151 -14.65 -19.38 10.66
N GLU A 152 -13.54 -20.11 10.59
CA GLU A 152 -12.44 -20.14 11.56
C GLU A 152 -11.51 -18.91 11.49
N GLN A 153 -11.69 -18.03 10.51
CA GLN A 153 -10.91 -16.80 10.37
C GLN A 153 -11.65 -15.60 10.99
N ASP A 154 -10.91 -14.55 11.30
CA ASP A 154 -11.44 -13.26 11.75
C ASP A 154 -10.88 -12.12 10.89
N PRO A 155 -11.57 -10.97 10.80
CA PRO A 155 -11.06 -9.80 10.09
C PRO A 155 -9.88 -9.16 10.85
N LYS A 156 -8.89 -8.68 10.09
CA LYS A 156 -7.77 -7.84 10.53
C LYS A 156 -8.27 -6.68 11.38
N SER A 157 -7.58 -6.41 12.50
CA SER A 157 -7.95 -5.37 13.46
C SER A 157 -8.01 -3.97 12.83
N LEU A 158 -8.63 -3.01 13.52
CA LEU A 158 -8.63 -1.63 13.06
C LEU A 158 -7.20 -1.08 12.95
N GLU A 159 -6.33 -1.39 13.91
CA GLU A 159 -4.92 -1.02 13.92
C GLU A 159 -4.21 -1.55 12.66
N GLU A 160 -4.41 -2.82 12.32
CA GLU A 160 -3.81 -3.45 11.13
C GLU A 160 -4.29 -2.78 9.84
N LEU A 161 -5.60 -2.50 9.73
CA LEU A 161 -6.15 -1.80 8.55
C LEU A 161 -5.64 -0.36 8.43
N VAL A 162 -5.45 0.33 9.55
CA VAL A 162 -4.85 1.66 9.59
C VAL A 162 -3.38 1.61 9.15
N GLU A 163 -2.61 0.63 9.61
CA GLU A 163 -1.23 0.43 9.14
C GLU A 163 -1.17 0.18 7.63
N ILE A 164 -2.03 -0.72 7.12
CA ILE A 164 -2.17 -1.00 5.69
C ILE A 164 -2.51 0.30 4.93
N TYR A 165 -3.44 1.10 5.44
CA TYR A 165 -3.84 2.37 4.82
C TYR A 165 -2.67 3.34 4.67
N PHE A 166 -1.88 3.54 5.73
CA PHE A 166 -0.71 4.41 5.68
C PHE A 166 0.41 3.86 4.78
N HIS A 167 0.50 2.54 4.60
CA HIS A 167 1.49 1.90 3.73
C HIS A 167 1.00 1.66 2.28
N SER A 168 -0.26 2.01 1.96
CA SER A 168 -0.83 1.95 0.60
C SER A 168 -1.27 3.35 0.15
N VAL A 169 -2.45 3.81 0.60
CA VAL A 169 -3.02 5.13 0.27
C VAL A 169 -2.11 6.25 0.77
N GLY A 170 -1.49 6.07 1.94
CA GLY A 170 -0.48 6.98 2.47
C GLY A 170 0.85 6.95 1.71
N ARG A 171 1.05 6.00 0.80
CA ARG A 171 2.19 5.88 -0.10
C ARG A 171 1.74 5.83 -1.55
N VAL A 172 0.90 6.78 -1.95
CA VAL A 172 0.69 7.13 -3.38
C VAL A 172 -0.15 6.11 -4.17
N THR A 173 -0.67 5.05 -3.55
CA THR A 173 -1.32 3.98 -4.31
C THR A 173 -2.68 3.53 -3.75
N PRO A 174 -3.64 3.12 -4.59
CA PRO A 174 -4.91 2.59 -4.12
C PRO A 174 -4.76 1.32 -3.29
N LEU A 175 -5.57 1.21 -2.24
CA LEU A 175 -5.82 -0.01 -1.48
C LEU A 175 -7.00 -0.77 -2.12
N LEU A 176 -6.76 -2.00 -2.58
CA LEU A 176 -7.80 -2.96 -2.96
C LEU A 176 -8.01 -3.95 -1.81
N LEU A 177 -9.00 -3.69 -0.96
CA LEU A 177 -9.33 -4.53 0.20
C LEU A 177 -10.40 -5.56 -0.16
N ASN A 178 -10.07 -6.85 -0.16
CA ASN A 178 -11.02 -7.94 -0.41
C ASN A 178 -11.88 -8.23 0.83
N ILE A 179 -13.19 -8.40 0.61
CA ILE A 179 -14.19 -8.75 1.62
C ILE A 179 -14.95 -9.99 1.13
N PRO A 180 -14.72 -11.18 1.69
CA PRO A 180 -15.32 -12.40 1.16
C PRO A 180 -16.74 -12.64 1.71
N PRO A 181 -17.77 -12.80 0.84
CA PRO A 181 -19.06 -13.30 1.27
C PRO A 181 -18.97 -14.72 1.83
N ASN A 182 -19.80 -15.03 2.82
CA ASN A 182 -19.94 -16.36 3.40
C ASN A 182 -20.81 -17.28 2.53
N GLN A 183 -21.02 -18.52 2.98
CA GLN A 183 -21.80 -19.53 2.25
C GLN A 183 -23.29 -19.17 2.07
N ALA A 184 -23.82 -18.20 2.83
CA ALA A 184 -25.17 -17.67 2.66
C ALA A 184 -25.24 -16.54 1.61
N GLY A 185 -24.12 -16.16 0.99
CA GLY A 185 -24.04 -15.06 0.04
C GLY A 185 -24.09 -13.67 0.69
N LEU A 186 -23.68 -13.57 1.96
CA LEU A 186 -23.69 -12.33 2.75
C LEU A 186 -22.29 -12.04 3.29
N PHE A 187 -21.94 -10.78 3.52
CA PHE A 187 -20.75 -10.46 4.30
C PHE A 187 -20.95 -10.83 5.78
N ASP A 188 -19.85 -11.23 6.44
CA ASP A 188 -19.83 -11.50 7.86
C ASP A 188 -20.10 -10.21 8.67
N ALA A 189 -20.82 -10.34 9.78
CA ALA A 189 -21.16 -9.20 10.62
C ALA A 189 -19.92 -8.48 11.19
N LYS A 190 -18.87 -9.24 11.54
CA LYS A 190 -17.61 -8.68 12.06
C LYS A 190 -16.87 -7.90 10.98
N ASP A 191 -16.92 -8.37 9.73
CA ASP A 191 -16.27 -7.70 8.60
C ASP A 191 -16.99 -6.38 8.31
N ILE A 192 -18.33 -6.38 8.33
CA ILE A 192 -19.13 -5.16 8.16
C ILE A 192 -18.81 -4.15 9.27
N GLU A 193 -18.81 -4.58 10.54
CA GLU A 193 -18.47 -3.72 11.68
C GLU A 193 -17.07 -3.11 11.52
N ARG A 194 -16.07 -3.93 11.19
CA ARG A 194 -14.70 -3.49 10.95
C ARG A 194 -14.59 -2.47 9.81
N LEU A 195 -15.37 -2.62 8.75
CA LEU A 195 -15.42 -1.64 7.65
C LEU A 195 -15.99 -0.30 8.10
N TYR A 196 -17.03 -0.29 8.93
CA TYR A 196 -17.59 0.94 9.50
C TYR A 196 -16.62 1.60 10.48
N GLU A 197 -15.95 0.84 11.34
CA GLU A 197 -14.88 1.33 12.22
C GLU A 197 -13.75 1.99 11.42
N PHE A 198 -13.29 1.31 10.37
CA PHE A 198 -12.23 1.81 9.51
C PHE A 198 -12.65 3.06 8.74
N ALA A 199 -13.91 3.13 8.27
CA ALA A 199 -14.45 4.35 7.67
C ALA A 199 -14.54 5.51 8.68
N ALA A 200 -15.00 5.24 9.91
CA ALA A 200 -15.09 6.24 10.97
C ALA A 200 -13.69 6.79 11.34
N TYR A 201 -12.67 5.92 11.41
CA TYR A 201 -11.29 6.34 11.62
C TYR A 201 -10.83 7.33 10.55
N ARG A 202 -11.02 6.99 9.26
CA ARG A 202 -10.61 7.88 8.15
C ARG A 202 -11.38 9.19 8.15
N ASN A 203 -12.68 9.14 8.40
CA ASN A 203 -13.52 10.35 8.44
C ASN A 203 -13.08 11.30 9.57
N GLU A 204 -12.72 10.78 10.74
CA GLU A 204 -12.21 11.60 11.84
C GLU A 204 -10.79 12.11 11.57
N LEU A 205 -9.91 11.29 10.97
CA LEU A 205 -8.55 11.71 10.57
C LEU A 205 -8.57 12.95 9.66
N TYR A 206 -9.43 12.97 8.65
CA TYR A 206 -9.52 14.06 7.67
C TYR A 206 -10.52 15.16 8.02
N LYS A 207 -11.08 15.13 9.22
CA LYS A 207 -12.15 16.05 9.62
C LYS A 207 -11.71 17.51 9.68
N GLU A 208 -10.47 17.73 10.10
CA GLU A 208 -9.88 19.07 10.21
C GLU A 208 -8.48 19.04 9.62
N ASP A 209 -8.30 19.76 8.51
CA ASP A 209 -6.97 20.09 8.00
C ASP A 209 -6.42 21.28 8.79
N LEU A 210 -5.44 21.02 9.65
CA LEU A 210 -4.84 22.00 10.53
C LEU A 210 -3.93 22.99 9.78
N ALA A 211 -3.55 22.72 8.53
CA ALA A 211 -2.76 23.62 7.70
C ALA A 211 -3.62 24.49 6.76
N LEU A 212 -4.93 24.23 6.66
CA LEU A 212 -5.81 25.00 5.79
C LEU A 212 -5.78 26.50 6.14
N GLY A 213 -5.45 27.33 5.15
CA GLY A 213 -5.31 28.78 5.29
C GLY A 213 -4.03 29.24 6.01
N ALA A 214 -3.10 28.35 6.35
CA ALA A 214 -1.81 28.72 6.94
C ALA A 214 -0.97 29.54 5.93
N GLU A 215 -0.19 30.49 6.45
CA GLU A 215 0.75 31.24 5.63
C GLU A 215 1.90 30.33 5.23
N VAL A 216 2.24 30.31 3.94
CA VAL A 216 3.36 29.52 3.42
C VAL A 216 4.38 30.44 2.77
N SER A 217 5.63 30.33 3.20
CA SER A 217 6.75 31.11 2.69
C SER A 217 7.84 30.20 2.12
N GLY A 218 8.51 30.68 1.08
CA GLY A 218 9.52 29.93 0.34
C GLY A 218 9.69 30.49 -1.07
N PRO A 219 10.59 29.92 -1.88
CA PRO A 219 10.71 30.29 -3.28
C PRO A 219 9.48 29.81 -4.06
N ALA A 220 9.04 30.61 -5.03
CA ALA A 220 7.95 30.28 -5.94
C ALA A 220 8.32 30.74 -7.35
N LEU A 221 7.86 29.99 -8.36
CA LEU A 221 8.16 30.25 -9.76
C LEU A 221 7.52 31.57 -10.27
N SER A 222 6.29 31.83 -9.86
CA SER A 222 5.52 33.03 -10.20
C SER A 222 4.30 33.16 -9.29
N GLU A 223 3.48 34.20 -9.49
CA GLU A 223 2.19 34.35 -8.80
C GLU A 223 1.22 33.20 -9.11
N ASP A 224 1.26 32.66 -10.34
CA ASP A 224 0.43 31.50 -10.74
C ASP A 224 0.85 30.20 -10.02
N PHE A 225 2.04 30.18 -9.42
CA PHE A 225 2.62 29.06 -8.66
C PHE A 225 2.99 29.46 -7.22
N ALA A 226 2.26 30.42 -6.65
CA ALA A 226 2.55 30.98 -5.34
C ALA A 226 2.40 29.95 -4.21
N CYS A 227 3.17 30.14 -3.13
CA CYS A 227 3.19 29.23 -1.98
C CYS A 227 1.82 29.05 -1.30
N TYR A 228 0.96 30.07 -1.32
CA TYR A 228 -0.36 29.99 -0.69
C TYR A 228 -1.31 28.99 -1.36
N HIS A 229 -1.02 28.56 -2.61
CA HIS A 229 -1.78 27.49 -3.27
C HIS A 229 -1.70 26.15 -2.52
N LEU A 230 -0.69 25.95 -1.67
CA LEU A 230 -0.51 24.71 -0.92
C LEU A 230 -1.54 24.51 0.20
N THR A 231 -2.20 25.59 0.64
CA THR A 231 -3.09 25.60 1.81
C THR A 231 -4.42 26.33 1.52
N ASP A 232 -4.75 26.64 0.26
CA ASP A 232 -5.97 27.39 -0.10
C ASP A 232 -7.23 26.52 -0.26
N GLY A 233 -7.08 25.19 -0.24
CA GLY A 233 -8.18 24.23 -0.40
C GLY A 233 -8.64 24.03 -1.84
N LEU A 234 -7.90 24.52 -2.85
CA LEU A 234 -8.26 24.40 -4.26
C LEU A 234 -7.39 23.36 -4.98
N GLU A 235 -7.98 22.22 -5.33
CA GLU A 235 -7.28 21.11 -6.01
C GLU A 235 -6.77 21.44 -7.43
N THR A 236 -7.21 22.56 -8.01
CA THR A 236 -6.85 22.97 -9.37
C THR A 236 -5.60 23.84 -9.44
N ARG A 237 -5.03 24.24 -8.30
CA ARG A 237 -3.87 25.12 -8.20
C ARG A 237 -2.67 24.36 -7.66
N SER A 238 -1.48 24.86 -7.98
CA SER A 238 -0.23 24.27 -7.53
C SER A 238 0.79 25.34 -7.20
N TRP A 239 1.73 24.96 -6.36
CA TRP A 239 3.00 25.64 -6.17
C TRP A 239 4.08 24.92 -6.98
N ALA A 240 5.05 25.68 -7.47
CA ALA A 240 6.24 25.18 -8.14
C ALA A 240 7.42 26.13 -7.90
N SER A 241 8.64 25.62 -8.01
CA SER A 241 9.85 26.43 -7.89
C SER A 241 11.00 25.81 -8.67
N ASP A 242 11.80 26.65 -9.33
CA ASP A 242 12.96 26.28 -10.17
C ASP A 242 14.30 26.62 -9.52
N VAL A 243 14.30 27.06 -8.25
CA VAL A 243 15.54 27.33 -7.52
C VAL A 243 16.29 26.04 -7.21
N GLY A 244 17.62 26.13 -7.02
CA GLY A 244 18.44 24.97 -6.69
C GLY A 244 18.02 24.30 -5.37
N LEU A 245 18.07 22.96 -5.33
CA LEU A 245 17.80 22.16 -4.13
C LEU A 245 18.90 22.38 -3.06
N PRO A 246 18.57 22.28 -1.76
CA PRO A 246 17.25 21.96 -1.22
C PRO A 246 16.28 23.15 -1.26
N ILE A 247 15.00 22.88 -1.53
CA ILE A 247 13.93 23.88 -1.48
C ILE A 247 13.24 23.79 -0.12
N GLN A 248 13.16 24.92 0.58
CA GLN A 248 12.47 25.05 1.86
C GLN A 248 11.12 25.74 1.68
N LEU A 249 10.05 25.10 2.16
CA LEU A 249 8.74 25.69 2.37
C LEU A 249 8.47 25.73 3.88
N GLU A 250 8.23 26.92 4.43
CA GLU A 250 7.88 27.11 5.84
C GLU A 250 6.42 27.53 5.96
N LEU A 251 5.65 26.76 6.73
CA LEU A 251 4.28 27.03 7.09
C LEU A 251 4.23 27.67 8.47
N ASP A 252 3.46 28.74 8.62
CA ASP A 252 3.05 29.32 9.90
C ASP A 252 1.55 29.11 10.09
N LEU A 253 1.19 28.26 11.06
CA LEU A 253 -0.19 27.91 11.38
C LEU A 253 -0.95 29.04 12.11
N GLY A 254 -0.27 30.15 12.43
CA GLY A 254 -0.78 31.32 13.13
C GLY A 254 -0.80 31.18 14.66
N PHE A 255 -1.02 29.95 15.14
CA PHE A 255 -0.94 29.56 16.54
C PHE A 255 -0.52 28.08 16.67
N PRO A 256 0.00 27.64 17.82
CA PRO A 256 0.37 26.24 18.01
C PRO A 256 -0.82 25.29 17.81
N LYS A 257 -0.62 24.23 17.01
CA LYS A 257 -1.61 23.15 16.78
C LYS A 257 -0.96 21.80 17.05
N THR A 258 -1.76 20.83 17.50
CA THR A 258 -1.28 19.47 17.78
C THR A 258 -1.55 18.52 16.61
N PHE A 259 -0.53 17.87 16.06
CA PHE A 259 -0.64 16.97 14.91
C PHE A 259 0.42 15.86 14.94
N ASP A 260 0.19 14.81 14.16
CA ASP A 260 1.08 13.65 14.00
C ASP A 260 1.10 13.09 12.57
N VAL A 261 0.38 13.73 11.63
CA VAL A 261 0.41 13.40 10.20
C VAL A 261 0.60 14.66 9.37
N ILE A 262 1.46 14.58 8.36
CA ILE A 262 1.53 15.53 7.24
C ILE A 262 1.15 14.84 5.93
N GLU A 263 0.33 15.51 5.13
CA GLU A 263 -0.03 15.10 3.78
C GLU A 263 0.66 16.01 2.76
N LEU A 264 1.26 15.41 1.73
CA LEU A 264 1.84 16.10 0.59
C LEU A 264 1.25 15.51 -0.70
N ARG A 265 0.95 16.36 -1.69
CA ARG A 265 0.49 15.92 -3.02
C ARG A 265 1.24 16.61 -4.14
N GLU A 266 1.73 15.85 -5.12
CA GLU A 266 2.24 16.36 -6.39
C GLU A 266 1.11 16.56 -7.41
N ASP A 267 1.37 17.39 -8.43
CA ASP A 267 0.53 17.42 -9.63
C ASP A 267 0.98 16.35 -10.64
N LEU A 268 0.39 15.16 -10.54
CA LEU A 268 0.73 14.06 -11.45
C LEU A 268 0.34 14.30 -12.91
N LYS A 269 -0.50 15.31 -13.23
CA LYS A 269 -0.75 15.71 -14.62
C LYS A 269 0.54 16.23 -15.29
N LEU A 270 1.49 16.69 -14.49
CA LEU A 270 2.81 17.16 -14.90
C LEU A 270 3.93 16.14 -14.60
N GLY A 271 3.57 14.90 -14.24
CA GLY A 271 4.48 13.82 -13.91
C GLY A 271 4.93 13.81 -12.44
N GLN A 272 5.34 12.63 -11.96
CA GLN A 272 5.92 12.43 -10.62
C GLN A 272 7.40 12.83 -10.61
N ARG A 273 7.86 13.62 -9.62
CA ARG A 273 9.18 14.26 -9.65
C ARG A 273 9.97 14.10 -8.35
N ILE A 274 9.35 14.38 -7.20
CA ILE A 274 10.06 14.42 -5.91
C ILE A 274 10.61 13.02 -5.56
N ALA A 275 11.91 12.96 -5.23
CA ALA A 275 12.64 11.73 -4.93
C ALA A 275 13.12 11.65 -3.47
N ALA A 276 13.27 12.79 -2.78
CA ALA A 276 13.52 12.84 -1.35
C ALA A 276 13.04 14.15 -0.72
N PHE A 277 12.47 14.04 0.47
CA PHE A 277 12.09 15.19 1.30
C PHE A 277 12.23 14.87 2.80
N ASN A 278 12.33 15.91 3.60
CA ASN A 278 12.18 15.81 5.05
C ASN A 278 11.25 16.90 5.59
N VAL A 279 10.68 16.63 6.75
CA VAL A 279 9.76 17.52 7.44
C VAL A 279 10.35 17.83 8.81
N GLN A 280 10.34 19.11 9.16
CA GLN A 280 10.79 19.60 10.46
C GLN A 280 9.68 20.40 11.13
N VAL A 281 9.68 20.43 12.46
CA VAL A 281 8.77 21.22 13.27
C VAL A 281 9.57 22.05 14.26
N GLU A 282 9.12 23.27 14.54
CA GLU A 282 9.71 24.10 15.57
C GLU A 282 9.05 23.81 16.93
N VAL A 283 9.82 23.24 17.85
CA VAL A 283 9.38 22.94 19.22
C VAL A 283 10.36 23.64 20.16
N ASP A 284 9.82 24.47 21.07
CA ASP A 284 10.60 25.31 21.99
C ASP A 284 11.65 26.19 21.31
N GLY A 285 11.34 26.69 20.10
CA GLY A 285 12.25 27.53 19.30
C GLY A 285 13.41 26.77 18.64
N VAL A 286 13.37 25.43 18.66
CA VAL A 286 14.36 24.57 18.02
C VAL A 286 13.69 23.73 16.94
N TRP A 287 14.27 23.75 15.74
CA TRP A 287 13.84 22.90 14.64
C TRP A 287 14.25 21.46 14.90
N GLN A 288 13.28 20.56 14.90
CA GLN A 288 13.46 19.12 15.13
C GLN A 288 12.88 18.34 13.95
N GLU A 289 13.45 17.17 13.64
CA GLU A 289 12.93 16.30 12.59
C GLU A 289 11.57 15.72 13.00
N PHE A 290 10.58 15.88 12.13
CA PHE A 290 9.27 15.23 12.25
C PHE A 290 9.25 13.89 11.51
N GLY A 291 9.87 13.84 10.34
CA GLY A 291 10.07 12.61 9.57
C GLY A 291 10.70 12.86 8.21
N THR A 292 11.03 11.77 7.52
CA THR A 292 11.63 11.78 6.17
C THR A 292 10.88 10.84 5.24
N GLY A 293 11.00 11.07 3.94
CA GLY A 293 10.40 10.21 2.92
C GLY A 293 11.08 10.41 1.56
N PHE A 294 10.82 9.47 0.64
CA PHE A 294 11.35 9.56 -0.72
C PHE A 294 10.34 10.22 -1.66
N THR A 295 9.41 9.44 -2.20
CA THR A 295 8.43 9.91 -3.19
C THR A 295 7.17 10.49 -2.54
N VAL A 296 6.62 11.54 -3.17
CA VAL A 296 5.34 12.17 -2.76
C VAL A 296 4.16 11.69 -3.60
N GLY A 297 4.27 11.76 -4.92
CA GLY A 297 3.25 11.39 -5.89
C GLY A 297 1.85 11.96 -5.61
N HIS A 298 0.80 11.22 -5.99
CA HIS A 298 -0.60 11.65 -5.83
C HIS A 298 -0.97 12.02 -4.39
N ASN A 299 -0.52 11.24 -3.41
CA ASN A 299 -0.84 11.43 -2.00
C ASN A 299 0.16 10.72 -1.09
N ARG A 300 0.92 11.49 -0.31
CA ARG A 300 1.86 10.99 0.69
C ARG A 300 1.40 11.40 2.08
N LEU A 301 1.09 10.42 2.92
CA LEU A 301 0.87 10.62 4.35
C LEU A 301 2.13 10.17 5.09
N LEU A 302 2.77 11.11 5.77
CA LEU A 302 3.93 10.84 6.63
C LEU A 302 3.50 11.02 8.08
N ARG A 303 3.61 9.94 8.86
CA ARG A 303 3.41 9.96 10.31
C ARG A 303 4.71 10.35 11.02
N GLY A 304 4.57 11.15 12.06
CA GLY A 304 5.65 11.51 12.99
C GLY A 304 5.20 11.32 14.44
N PRO A 305 6.04 11.69 15.42
CA PRO A 305 5.58 11.79 16.80
C PRO A 305 4.48 12.85 16.92
N LEU A 306 3.57 12.68 17.89
CA LEU A 306 2.58 13.71 18.23
C LEU A 306 3.30 14.93 18.80
N VAL A 307 3.15 16.07 18.12
CA VAL A 307 3.81 17.33 18.47
C VAL A 307 2.80 18.46 18.55
N GLU A 308 3.07 19.45 19.38
CA GLU A 308 2.42 20.76 19.34
C GLU A 308 3.42 21.77 18.76
N ALA A 309 3.10 22.33 17.60
CA ALA A 309 3.97 23.27 16.90
C ALA A 309 3.14 24.31 16.14
N GLN A 310 3.68 25.52 16.00
CA GLN A 310 3.12 26.56 15.14
C GLN A 310 3.78 26.58 13.76
N LYS A 311 5.07 26.21 13.68
CA LYS A 311 5.83 26.27 12.44
C LYS A 311 6.28 24.90 11.97
N VAL A 312 6.13 24.67 10.68
CA VAL A 312 6.49 23.43 10.00
C VAL A 312 7.33 23.76 8.78
N ARG A 313 8.38 22.97 8.50
CA ARG A 313 9.18 23.07 7.29
C ARG A 313 9.08 21.79 6.49
N VAL A 314 8.83 21.94 5.20
CA VAL A 314 9.00 20.88 4.20
C VAL A 314 10.24 21.20 3.38
N MET A 315 11.19 20.28 3.40
CA MET A 315 12.47 20.40 2.70
C MET A 315 12.50 19.39 1.57
N ILE A 316 12.40 19.85 0.32
CA ILE A 316 12.59 18.99 -0.85
C ILE A 316 14.09 18.94 -1.13
N THR A 317 14.69 17.75 -1.04
CA THR A 317 16.15 17.58 -1.13
C THR A 317 16.58 16.91 -2.42
N GLU A 318 15.73 16.07 -3.02
CA GLU A 318 15.95 15.47 -4.34
C GLU A 318 14.67 15.47 -5.16
N SER A 319 14.78 15.79 -6.45
CA SER A 319 13.68 15.78 -7.41
C SER A 319 14.22 15.54 -8.82
N GLN A 320 13.49 14.78 -9.64
CA GLN A 320 13.89 14.47 -11.02
C GLN A 320 13.79 15.67 -11.97
N ASP A 321 12.95 16.64 -11.62
CA ASP A 321 12.76 17.93 -12.30
C ASP A 321 12.30 18.96 -11.24
N LEU A 322 12.02 20.20 -11.63
CA LEU A 322 11.47 21.23 -10.72
C LEU A 322 10.23 20.68 -9.99
N PRO A 323 10.17 20.71 -8.65
CA PRO A 323 9.06 20.10 -7.92
C PRO A 323 7.78 20.91 -8.07
N VAL A 324 6.65 20.21 -8.06
CA VAL A 324 5.30 20.79 -8.10
C VAL A 324 4.45 20.11 -7.02
N LEU A 325 3.85 20.89 -6.14
CA LEU A 325 2.95 20.40 -5.10
C LEU A 325 1.60 21.11 -5.23
N THR A 326 0.51 20.38 -5.01
CA THR A 326 -0.85 20.91 -5.02
C THR A 326 -1.41 21.13 -3.63
N LYS A 327 -0.84 20.48 -2.61
CA LYS A 327 -1.40 20.49 -1.26
C LYS A 327 -0.37 20.13 -0.20
N ILE A 328 -0.42 20.84 0.93
CA ILE A 328 0.18 20.45 2.20
C ILE A 328 -0.91 20.52 3.27
N SER A 329 -1.13 19.41 3.97
CA SER A 329 -2.11 19.35 5.08
C SER A 329 -1.52 18.73 6.33
N LEU A 330 -2.10 19.06 7.48
CA LEU A 330 -1.70 18.51 8.77
C LEU A 330 -2.93 17.91 9.47
N TYR A 331 -2.76 16.71 10.00
CA TYR A 331 -3.84 16.00 10.69
C TYR A 331 -3.36 15.44 12.02
N LYS A 332 -4.34 15.17 12.88
CA LYS A 332 -4.17 14.44 14.13
C LYS A 332 -4.89 13.10 14.01
N THR A 333 -4.19 12.00 14.20
CA THR A 333 -4.82 10.68 14.22
C THR A 333 -5.87 10.62 15.34
N PRO A 334 -7.06 10.04 15.06
CA PRO A 334 -8.04 9.83 16.11
C PRO A 334 -7.49 8.81 17.11
N SER A 335 -7.88 8.96 18.38
CA SER A 335 -7.52 7.98 19.39
C SER A 335 -8.17 6.65 19.05
N LEU A 336 -7.36 5.67 18.66
CA LEU A 336 -7.76 4.28 18.72
C LEU A 336 -8.03 3.98 20.19
N LEU A 337 -9.25 3.55 20.54
CA LEU A 337 -9.52 3.01 21.87
C LEU A 337 -8.54 1.87 22.05
N LYS A 338 -7.45 2.13 22.76
CA LYS A 338 -6.52 1.10 23.15
C LYS A 338 -7.35 0.12 23.96
N THR A 339 -7.72 -1.01 23.36
CA THR A 339 -7.67 -2.26 24.11
C THR A 339 -6.29 -2.21 24.74
N GLU A 340 -6.23 -2.16 26.07
CA GLU A 340 -4.95 -2.18 26.77
C GLU A 340 -4.19 -3.38 26.22
N VAL A 341 -3.27 -3.13 25.29
CA VAL A 341 -2.15 -3.99 25.06
C VAL A 341 -1.33 -3.77 26.32
N VAL A 342 -1.72 -4.48 27.38
CA VAL A 342 -0.76 -4.90 28.38
C VAL A 342 0.31 -5.57 27.56
N GLN A 343 1.45 -4.94 27.28
CA GLN A 343 2.75 -5.63 27.14
C GLN A 343 3.84 -4.73 26.54
N GLY A 344 4.94 -4.61 27.29
CA GLY A 344 6.25 -4.31 26.72
C GLY A 344 6.98 -5.58 26.28
N LEU A 345 6.40 -6.36 25.37
CA LEU A 345 7.14 -7.36 24.60
C LEU A 345 7.91 -6.66 23.48
N ALA A 346 9.18 -7.00 23.29
CA ALA A 346 10.02 -6.50 22.21
C ALA A 346 10.96 -7.58 21.70
N PHE A 347 11.25 -7.58 20.40
CA PHE A 347 12.41 -8.29 19.88
C PHE A 347 13.68 -7.61 20.42
N ALA A 348 14.63 -8.39 20.95
CA ALA A 348 15.92 -7.86 21.38
C ALA A 348 16.75 -7.38 20.18
N GLU A 349 16.60 -8.07 19.04
CA GLU A 349 17.27 -7.76 17.79
C GLU A 349 16.37 -6.89 16.89
N LYS A 350 16.94 -5.80 16.35
CA LYS A 350 16.22 -4.89 15.43
C LYS A 350 16.13 -5.42 14.00
N SER A 351 17.09 -6.24 13.59
CA SER A 351 17.16 -6.85 12.26
C SER A 351 18.12 -8.04 12.30
N LEU A 352 17.80 -9.11 11.59
CA LEU A 352 18.66 -10.29 11.43
C LEU A 352 18.68 -10.67 9.95
N ALA A 353 19.88 -10.83 9.38
CA ALA A 353 20.08 -11.34 8.02
C ALA A 353 20.40 -12.84 8.12
N VAL A 354 19.71 -13.67 7.32
CA VAL A 354 19.87 -15.12 7.35
C VAL A 354 19.91 -15.69 5.94
N ALA A 355 20.85 -16.60 5.69
CA ALA A 355 20.93 -17.30 4.41
C ALA A 355 19.91 -18.45 4.35
N LYS A 356 19.50 -18.82 3.13
CA LYS A 356 18.54 -19.91 2.90
C LYS A 356 19.03 -21.19 3.57
N GLY A 357 18.18 -21.77 4.44
CA GLY A 357 18.46 -23.03 5.14
C GLY A 357 19.21 -22.91 6.47
N GLU A 358 19.66 -21.71 6.86
CA GLU A 358 20.26 -21.48 8.19
C GLU A 358 19.20 -21.25 9.25
N THR A 359 19.33 -21.87 10.43
CA THR A 359 18.42 -21.59 11.55
C THR A 359 18.70 -20.19 12.13
N LEU A 360 17.72 -19.31 12.01
CA LEU A 360 17.64 -18.03 12.69
C LEU A 360 17.40 -18.24 14.19
N HIS A 361 18.14 -17.54 15.02
CA HIS A 361 17.84 -17.39 16.44
C HIS A 361 17.51 -15.93 16.74
N PHE A 362 16.40 -15.68 17.42
CA PHE A 362 15.98 -14.35 17.85
C PHE A 362 15.41 -14.41 19.26
N ARG A 363 15.36 -13.26 19.93
CA ARG A 363 14.93 -13.18 21.33
C ARG A 363 13.77 -12.22 21.49
N ILE A 364 12.78 -12.66 22.27
CA ILE A 364 11.72 -11.79 22.78
C ILE A 364 11.99 -11.49 24.24
N GLU A 365 11.93 -10.21 24.58
CA GLU A 365 12.02 -9.71 25.96
C GLU A 365 10.69 -9.08 26.35
N ARG A 366 10.28 -9.24 27.61
CA ARG A 366 9.12 -8.54 28.18
C ARG A 366 9.51 -7.64 29.34
N SER A 367 8.96 -6.44 29.36
CA SER A 367 9.20 -5.41 30.36
C SER A 367 8.56 -5.74 31.72
N GLU A 368 7.48 -6.52 31.72
CA GLU A 368 6.78 -6.95 32.93
C GLU A 368 6.72 -8.47 33.00
N SER A 369 7.22 -9.04 34.09
CA SER A 369 7.28 -10.49 34.31
C SER A 369 6.50 -10.95 35.54
N SER A 370 5.71 -10.08 36.17
CA SER A 370 4.97 -10.36 37.41
C SER A 370 3.92 -11.48 37.26
N PHE A 371 3.42 -11.72 36.03
CA PHE A 371 2.40 -12.73 35.72
C PHE A 371 2.83 -13.65 34.56
N SER A 372 2.11 -14.78 34.37
CA SER A 372 2.27 -15.63 33.19
C SER A 372 1.66 -14.99 31.95
N LEU A 373 2.25 -15.21 30.78
CA LEU A 373 1.82 -14.59 29.54
C LEU A 373 1.94 -15.58 28.36
N GLU A 374 0.87 -15.71 27.59
CA GLU A 374 0.92 -16.32 26.26
C GLU A 374 1.16 -15.21 25.23
N ALA A 375 2.16 -15.38 24.37
CA ALA A 375 2.42 -14.49 23.24
C ALA A 375 2.45 -15.30 21.96
N LYS A 376 1.81 -14.81 20.90
CA LYS A 376 1.91 -15.40 19.57
C LYS A 376 2.92 -14.60 18.76
N ILE A 377 3.77 -15.30 18.05
CA ILE A 377 4.67 -14.69 17.08
C ILE A 377 4.25 -15.23 15.73
N SER A 378 3.76 -14.34 14.87
CA SER A 378 3.63 -14.66 13.46
C SER A 378 4.94 -14.35 12.76
N ILE A 379 5.59 -15.38 12.22
CA ILE A 379 6.76 -15.23 11.36
C ILE A 379 6.25 -15.32 9.92
N GLN A 380 6.18 -14.16 9.28
CA GLN A 380 5.68 -14.04 7.91
C GLN A 380 6.83 -14.18 6.93
N LEU A 381 6.77 -15.23 6.10
CA LEU A 381 7.67 -15.40 4.96
C LEU A 381 7.42 -14.26 3.95
N GLY A 382 8.47 -13.78 3.27
CA GLY A 382 8.28 -12.95 2.09
C GLY A 382 7.43 -13.71 1.05
N THR A 383 6.58 -13.00 0.31
CA THR A 383 5.67 -13.60 -0.66
C THR A 383 6.45 -14.43 -1.69
N GLY A 384 6.05 -15.68 -1.87
CA GLY A 384 6.61 -16.58 -2.86
C GLY A 384 6.10 -16.26 -4.25
N VAL A 385 7.01 -16.02 -5.18
CA VAL A 385 6.79 -16.44 -6.57
C VAL A 385 6.65 -17.97 -6.50
N HIS A 386 5.64 -18.56 -7.17
CA HIS A 386 5.29 -20.00 -7.24
C HIS A 386 4.04 -20.51 -6.49
N GLY A 387 3.06 -19.67 -6.15
CA GLY A 387 1.72 -20.19 -5.76
C GLY A 387 1.71 -21.07 -4.50
N VAL A 388 2.75 -21.00 -3.68
CA VAL A 388 2.72 -21.51 -2.32
C VAL A 388 2.27 -20.36 -1.43
N ALA A 389 1.02 -20.41 -0.97
CA ALA A 389 0.61 -19.68 0.21
C ALA A 389 1.48 -20.18 1.36
N TYR A 390 2.55 -19.45 1.66
CA TYR A 390 3.35 -19.75 2.83
C TYR A 390 2.48 -19.45 4.04
N GLN A 391 2.09 -20.50 4.77
CA GLN A 391 1.40 -20.34 6.03
C GLN A 391 2.30 -19.55 6.96
N ASP A 392 1.77 -18.48 7.54
CA ASP A 392 2.37 -17.82 8.70
C ASP A 392 2.77 -18.89 9.71
N GLU A 393 4.04 -18.96 10.07
CA GLU A 393 4.45 -19.82 11.16
C GLU A 393 4.11 -19.10 12.46
N ILE A 394 3.05 -19.56 13.13
CA ILE A 394 2.66 -19.06 14.45
C ILE A 394 3.41 -19.86 15.51
N GLN A 395 4.34 -19.21 16.19
CA GLN A 395 4.95 -19.76 17.39
C GLN A 395 4.21 -19.23 18.62
N VAL A 396 3.66 -20.15 19.43
CA VAL A 396 3.04 -19.82 20.72
C VAL A 396 4.11 -19.87 21.82
N LEU A 397 4.38 -18.73 22.43
CA LEU A 397 5.32 -18.57 23.52
C LEU A 397 4.60 -18.49 24.86
N GLN A 398 4.95 -19.38 25.78
CA GLN A 398 4.41 -19.41 27.14
C GLN A 398 5.44 -18.88 28.15
N PHE A 399 5.31 -17.61 28.57
CA PHE A 399 6.11 -17.04 29.64
C PHE A 399 5.55 -17.40 31.02
N GLN A 400 6.38 -17.97 31.89
CA GLN A 400 6.04 -18.18 33.29
C GLN A 400 6.19 -16.89 34.10
N ALA A 401 5.48 -16.74 35.22
CA ALA A 401 5.73 -15.64 36.15
C ALA A 401 7.21 -15.61 36.57
N GLY A 402 7.86 -14.45 36.45
CA GLY A 402 9.29 -14.21 36.66
C GLY A 402 10.15 -14.33 35.40
N GLU A 403 9.70 -15.01 34.34
CA GLU A 403 10.46 -15.19 33.10
C GLU A 403 10.40 -13.90 32.27
N SER A 404 11.53 -13.24 31.97
CA SER A 404 11.54 -11.97 31.23
C SER A 404 12.03 -12.09 29.79
N LYS A 405 12.53 -13.26 29.37
CA LYS A 405 13.15 -13.48 28.05
C LYS A 405 12.84 -14.88 27.53
N LYS A 406 12.63 -14.99 26.21
CA LYS A 406 12.62 -16.27 25.49
C LYS A 406 13.51 -16.22 24.26
N ILE A 407 14.20 -17.32 24.01
CA ILE A 407 14.97 -17.52 22.78
C ILE A 407 14.15 -18.42 21.87
N CYS A 408 13.96 -17.96 20.64
CA CYS A 408 13.21 -18.65 19.61
C CYS A 408 14.16 -19.07 18.49
N ALA A 409 13.78 -20.12 17.77
CA ALA A 409 14.51 -20.60 16.60
C ALA A 409 13.52 -20.73 15.44
N TYR A 410 13.95 -20.33 14.26
CA TYR A 410 13.17 -20.42 13.03
C TYR A 410 14.09 -20.78 11.87
N GLN A 411 13.68 -21.70 10.99
CA GLN A 411 14.48 -22.07 9.83
C GLN A 411 13.76 -21.61 8.56
N PRO A 412 14.14 -20.45 7.97
CA PRO A 412 13.47 -19.91 6.81
C PRO A 412 13.70 -20.77 5.56
N CYS A 413 12.66 -20.96 4.75
CA CYS A 413 12.74 -21.64 3.46
C CYS A 413 13.32 -20.76 2.33
N ILE A 414 13.39 -19.44 2.51
CA ILE A 414 13.88 -18.43 1.56
C ILE A 414 14.71 -17.34 2.28
N LEU A 415 15.37 -16.45 1.53
CA LEU A 415 16.10 -15.31 2.12
C LEU A 415 15.10 -14.36 2.79
N LEU A 416 15.30 -14.01 4.07
CA LEU A 416 14.39 -13.14 4.82
C LEU A 416 15.07 -11.90 5.35
N LEU A 417 14.39 -10.77 5.19
CA LEU A 417 14.61 -9.56 5.96
C LEU A 417 13.45 -9.43 6.94
N ILE A 418 13.65 -9.85 8.19
CA ILE A 418 12.63 -9.69 9.23
C ILE A 418 12.60 -8.21 9.64
N ARG A 419 11.49 -7.54 9.34
CA ARG A 419 11.08 -6.31 10.01
C ARG A 419 9.97 -6.71 10.99
N SER A 420 10.22 -6.50 12.27
CA SER A 420 9.51 -7.11 13.39
C SER A 420 8.06 -6.63 13.54
N TRP A 421 7.14 -7.58 13.68
CA TRP A 421 5.77 -7.37 14.18
C TRP A 421 5.50 -8.43 15.26
N ILE A 422 4.97 -8.02 16.41
CA ILE A 422 4.43 -8.92 17.44
C ILE A 422 2.92 -8.71 17.43
N SER A 423 2.16 -9.72 17.04
CA SER A 423 0.70 -9.76 17.19
C SER A 423 0.37 -10.64 18.39
N ILE A 424 -0.21 -10.08 19.45
CA ILE A 424 -0.62 -10.86 20.64
C ILE A 424 -1.99 -11.49 20.38
#